data_AF-A0A348WN11-F1
#
_entry.id   AF-A0A348WN11-F1
#
_cell.length_a   1.000
_cell.length_b   1.000
_cell.length_c   1.000
_cell.angle_alpha   90.00
_cell.angle_beta   90.00
_cell.angle_gamma   90.00
#
_symmetry.space_group_name_H-M   'P 1'
#
loop_
_entity.id
_entity.type
_entity.pdbx_description
1 polymer ?
#
loop_
_entity_poly.entity_id
_entity_poly.type
_entity_poly.pdbx_seq_one_letter_code
_entity_poly.pdbx_strand_id
1 'polypeptide(L)'
;MSLNDPKFTDFKVADINLADWGRKEIAIAESEMPALMTIRRKYADEKPLKGARIIGCIHMTIQTAVLIETLVELGADVRWSSCNIFSTQDHAAAAIAAAGVPVFAWKGETEEEYEWCLEQTCKKDGELWDANMILDDGGDLTLMIHEQFPEMLEKIHGITEETTTGVHRLLDMLKQGTLRV
;
A
#
# COMPACT_ATOMS: atom_id res chain seq x y z
N MET A 1 -5.12 2.63 17.39
CA MET A 1 -4.82 1.21 17.71
C MET A 1 -3.42 1.15 18.30
N SER A 2 -3.17 0.25 19.26
CA SER A 2 -1.86 0.11 19.90
C SER A 2 -0.88 -0.53 18.90
N LEU A 3 0.19 0.19 18.53
CA LEU A 3 1.21 -0.19 17.54
C LEU A 3 2.14 -1.36 17.96
N ASN A 4 1.69 -2.28 18.81
CA ASN A 4 2.48 -3.41 19.28
C ASN A 4 1.55 -4.55 19.73
N ASP A 5 0.91 -5.23 18.79
CA ASP A 5 0.31 -6.54 19.04
C ASP A 5 1.35 -7.63 18.71
N PRO A 6 1.92 -8.33 19.71
CA PRO A 6 2.92 -9.37 19.51
C PRO A 6 2.38 -10.61 18.76
N LYS A 7 1.10 -10.62 18.35
CA LYS A 7 0.47 -11.67 17.56
C LYS A 7 0.00 -11.21 16.17
N PHE A 8 0.38 -10.03 15.69
CA PHE A 8 0.09 -9.64 14.32
C PHE A 8 0.83 -10.57 13.34
N THR A 9 0.08 -11.28 12.49
CA THR A 9 0.63 -12.25 11.51
C THR A 9 0.10 -12.03 10.10
N ASP A 10 -0.63 -10.94 9.85
CA ASP A 10 -1.23 -10.60 8.56
C ASP A 10 -0.23 -9.81 7.70
N PHE A 11 0.92 -10.43 7.42
CA PHE A 11 1.97 -9.88 6.58
C PHE A 11 2.86 -11.00 6.02
N LYS A 12 3.64 -10.71 4.97
CA LYS A 12 4.74 -11.57 4.52
C LYS A 12 5.90 -10.70 4.01
N VAL A 13 7.04 -10.79 4.68
CA VAL A 13 8.28 -10.07 4.37
C VAL A 13 9.46 -11.04 4.42
N ALA A 14 10.61 -10.65 3.85
CA ALA A 14 11.79 -11.52 3.84
C ALA A 14 12.31 -11.86 5.24
N ASP A 15 12.50 -10.85 6.09
CA ASP A 15 13.02 -11.01 7.45
C ASP A 15 12.49 -9.92 8.39
N ILE A 16 11.63 -10.30 9.33
CA ILE A 16 11.03 -9.37 10.30
C ILE A 16 12.06 -8.77 11.26
N ASN A 17 13.23 -9.40 11.45
CA ASN A 17 14.27 -8.90 12.34
C ASN A 17 14.97 -7.63 11.80
N LEU A 18 14.71 -7.26 10.55
CA LEU A 18 15.22 -6.02 9.95
C LEU A 18 14.42 -4.77 10.37
N ALA A 19 13.32 -4.93 11.11
CA ALA A 19 12.41 -3.83 11.46
C ALA A 19 13.10 -2.68 12.22
N ASP A 20 14.02 -2.97 13.15
CA ASP A 20 14.74 -1.95 13.90
C ASP A 20 15.66 -1.09 13.02
N TRP A 21 16.24 -1.70 11.99
CA TRP A 21 17.02 -0.96 10.99
C TRP A 21 16.10 -0.09 10.14
N GLY A 22 15.01 -0.66 9.62
CA GLY A 22 14.02 0.10 8.85
C GLY A 22 13.46 1.29 9.62
N ARG A 23 13.16 1.13 10.91
CA ARG A 23 12.69 2.23 11.77
C ARG A 23 13.69 3.38 11.85
N LYS A 24 14.99 3.09 11.93
CA LYS A 24 16.04 4.12 11.95
C LYS A 24 16.10 4.86 10.62
N GLU A 25 16.00 4.16 9.50
CA GLU A 25 16.01 4.79 8.18
C GLU A 25 14.74 5.59 7.90
N ILE A 26 13.57 5.12 8.34
CA ILE A 26 12.31 5.88 8.28
C ILE A 26 12.46 7.20 9.04
N ALA A 27 13.01 7.19 10.26
CA ALA A 27 13.22 8.41 11.03
C ALA A 27 14.15 9.41 10.33
N ILE A 28 15.15 8.92 9.59
CA ILE A 28 16.01 9.78 8.75
C ILE A 28 15.21 10.32 7.56
N ALA A 29 14.49 9.46 6.85
CA ALA A 29 13.69 9.85 5.68
C ALA A 29 12.61 10.89 6.01
N GLU A 30 11.99 10.84 7.19
CA GLU A 30 11.05 11.87 7.64
C GLU A 30 11.67 13.27 7.64
N SER A 31 12.96 13.39 7.97
CA SER A 31 13.67 14.68 7.94
C SER A 31 13.90 15.22 6.52
N GLU A 32 13.95 14.32 5.53
CA GLU A 32 14.13 14.63 4.10
C GLU A 32 12.79 14.74 3.34
N MET A 33 11.65 14.53 4.00
CA MET A 33 10.31 14.60 3.40
C MET A 33 9.44 15.73 4.01
N PRO A 34 9.90 17.00 4.01
CA PRO A 34 9.25 18.07 4.76
C PRO A 34 7.83 18.37 4.31
N ALA A 35 7.52 18.20 3.02
CA ALA A 35 6.16 18.40 2.49
C ALA A 35 5.18 17.38 3.08
N LEU A 36 5.53 16.09 3.02
CA LEU A 36 4.71 15.01 3.55
C LEU A 36 4.55 15.13 5.08
N MET A 37 5.63 15.46 5.78
CA MET A 37 5.57 15.69 7.24
C MET A 37 4.73 16.91 7.61
N THR A 38 4.69 17.94 6.75
CA THR A 38 3.82 19.09 6.94
C THR A 38 2.35 18.70 6.73
N ILE A 39 2.03 17.90 5.72
CA ILE A 39 0.68 17.36 5.51
C ILE A 39 0.26 16.51 6.72
N ARG A 40 1.12 15.58 7.16
CA ARG A 40 0.87 14.73 8.33
C ARG A 40 0.52 15.57 9.55
N ARG A 41 1.36 16.55 9.92
CA ARG A 41 1.10 17.45 11.06
C ARG A 41 -0.16 18.30 10.89
N LYS A 42 -0.40 18.82 9.69
CA LYS A 42 -1.53 19.72 9.42
C LYS A 42 -2.88 19.02 9.63
N TYR A 43 -2.99 17.75 9.22
CA TYR A 43 -4.25 17.02 9.21
C TYR A 43 -4.36 15.91 10.28
N ALA A 44 -3.35 15.78 11.16
CA ALA A 44 -3.32 14.76 12.20
C ALA A 44 -4.57 14.79 13.10
N ASP A 45 -5.04 15.96 13.53
CA ASP A 45 -6.21 16.07 14.41
C ASP A 45 -7.54 15.89 13.66
N GLU A 46 -7.60 16.29 12.39
CA GLU A 46 -8.81 16.18 11.56
C GLU A 46 -9.10 14.72 11.15
N LYS A 47 -8.05 13.89 11.05
CA LYS A 47 -8.11 12.50 10.57
C LYS A 47 -8.98 12.38 9.30
N PRO A 48 -8.66 13.12 8.22
CA PRO A 48 -9.52 13.21 7.04
C PRO A 48 -9.68 11.87 6.30
N LEU A 49 -8.77 10.91 6.51
CA LEU A 49 -8.85 9.58 5.93
C LEU A 49 -9.51 8.57 6.87
N LYS A 50 -10.14 9.02 7.97
CA LYS A 50 -10.87 8.13 8.87
C LYS A 50 -11.94 7.34 8.12
N GLY A 51 -11.80 6.02 8.11
CA GLY A 51 -12.70 5.11 7.41
C GLY A 51 -12.29 4.80 5.97
N ALA A 52 -11.24 5.45 5.45
CA ALA A 52 -10.58 5.02 4.23
C ALA A 52 -9.90 3.67 4.48
N ARG A 53 -10.09 2.75 3.54
CA ARG A 53 -9.51 1.41 3.49
C ARG A 53 -8.80 1.29 2.15
N ILE A 54 -7.51 1.61 2.17
CA ILE A 54 -6.69 1.85 0.99
C ILE A 54 -5.92 0.57 0.66
N ILE A 55 -6.08 0.07 -0.57
CA ILE A 55 -5.18 -0.94 -1.12
C ILE A 55 -4.08 -0.21 -1.88
N GLY A 56 -2.84 -0.40 -1.46
CA GLY A 56 -1.67 0.25 -2.03
C GLY A 56 -0.78 -0.74 -2.79
N CYS A 57 -0.43 -0.41 -4.02
CA CYS A 57 0.58 -1.10 -4.82
C CYS A 57 1.59 -0.08 -5.35
N ILE A 58 2.76 0.00 -4.71
CA ILE A 58 3.88 0.85 -5.10
C ILE A 58 5.14 0.30 -4.46
N HIS A 59 6.31 0.54 -5.06
CA HIS A 59 7.60 0.08 -4.56
C HIS A 59 7.71 0.15 -3.03
N MET A 60 7.93 -0.99 -2.36
CA MET A 60 7.98 -1.05 -0.89
C MET A 60 9.34 -0.59 -0.36
N THR A 61 9.54 0.73 -0.34
CA THR A 61 10.78 1.41 0.06
C THR A 61 10.63 2.15 1.40
N ILE A 62 11.72 2.71 1.92
CA ILE A 62 11.69 3.61 3.08
C ILE A 62 10.82 4.84 2.84
N GLN A 63 10.83 5.41 1.63
CA GLN A 63 10.01 6.57 1.29
C GLN A 63 8.53 6.21 1.30
N THR A 64 8.20 5.03 0.76
CA THR A 64 6.84 4.47 0.81
C THR A 64 6.41 4.17 2.24
N ALA A 65 7.31 3.71 3.11
CA ALA A 65 7.00 3.52 4.53
C ALA A 65 6.55 4.84 5.20
N VAL A 66 7.20 5.97 4.90
CA VAL A 66 6.79 7.29 5.39
C VAL A 66 5.42 7.72 4.82
N LEU A 67 5.13 7.37 3.56
CA LEU A 67 3.80 7.56 2.96
C LEU A 67 2.73 6.74 3.69
N ILE A 68 2.94 5.43 3.85
CA ILE A 68 2.06 4.49 4.55
C ILE A 68 1.72 5.01 5.94
N GLU A 69 2.74 5.35 6.74
CA GLU A 69 2.54 5.86 8.10
C GLU A 69 1.83 7.21 8.12
N THR A 70 1.98 8.02 7.07
CA THR A 70 1.20 9.25 6.94
C THR A 70 -0.28 8.94 6.69
N LEU A 71 -0.61 8.03 5.79
CA LEU A 71 -1.99 7.64 5.51
C LEU A 71 -2.67 7.09 6.79
N VAL A 72 -1.96 6.21 7.51
CA VAL A 72 -2.42 5.65 8.79
C VAL A 72 -2.58 6.75 9.85
N GLU A 73 -1.61 7.65 9.98
CA GLU A 73 -1.71 8.79 10.91
C GLU A 73 -2.87 9.73 10.53
N LEU A 74 -3.26 9.82 9.26
CA LEU A 74 -4.42 10.59 8.83
C LEU A 74 -5.75 9.82 8.96
N GLY A 75 -5.72 8.59 9.48
CA GLY A 75 -6.90 7.81 9.87
C GLY A 75 -7.27 6.64 8.96
N ALA A 76 -6.46 6.35 7.93
CA ALA A 76 -6.72 5.24 7.02
C ALA A 76 -6.33 3.88 7.64
N ASP A 77 -7.05 2.83 7.25
CA ASP A 77 -6.53 1.46 7.28
C ASP A 77 -5.93 1.16 5.90
N VAL A 78 -4.81 0.44 5.86
CA VAL A 78 -4.10 0.16 4.61
C VAL A 78 -3.67 -1.30 4.52
N ARG A 79 -3.61 -1.83 3.30
CA ARG A 79 -2.96 -3.12 2.95
C ARG A 79 -2.05 -2.88 1.75
N TRP A 80 -0.83 -3.42 1.78
CA TRP A 80 0.23 -2.98 0.86
C TRP A 80 1.02 -4.10 0.19
N SER A 81 1.35 -3.89 -1.07
CA SER A 81 2.29 -4.71 -1.88
C SER A 81 3.25 -3.82 -2.66
N SER A 82 4.32 -4.41 -3.15
CA SER A 82 5.22 -3.77 -4.11
C SER A 82 4.64 -3.85 -5.52
N CYS A 83 4.95 -2.89 -6.40
CA CYS A 83 4.63 -2.94 -7.85
C CYS A 83 5.79 -3.48 -8.71
N ASN A 84 6.89 -3.92 -8.09
CA ASN A 84 8.02 -4.52 -8.81
C ASN A 84 8.82 -5.49 -7.93
N ILE A 85 9.10 -6.67 -8.49
CA ILE A 85 9.76 -7.81 -7.83
C ILE A 85 11.14 -7.52 -7.22
N PHE A 86 11.85 -6.48 -7.68
CA PHE A 86 13.19 -6.13 -7.18
C PHE A 86 13.24 -4.82 -6.42
N SER A 87 12.14 -4.08 -6.35
CA SER A 87 12.14 -2.71 -5.80
C SER A 87 12.08 -2.65 -4.28
N THR A 88 11.57 -3.71 -3.63
CA THR A 88 11.41 -3.76 -2.18
C THR A 88 12.75 -3.57 -1.46
N GLN A 89 12.72 -2.75 -0.41
CA GLN A 89 13.74 -2.67 0.61
C GLN A 89 13.25 -3.48 1.81
N ASP A 90 13.84 -4.66 2.05
CA ASP A 90 13.29 -5.62 3.02
C ASP A 90 13.20 -5.07 4.46
N HIS A 91 14.12 -4.18 4.84
CA HIS A 91 14.08 -3.51 6.14
C HIS A 91 12.94 -2.49 6.24
N ALA A 92 12.54 -1.84 5.14
CA ALA A 92 11.35 -0.98 5.10
C ALA A 92 10.07 -1.82 5.25
N ALA A 93 9.95 -2.91 4.49
CA ALA A 93 8.82 -3.83 4.59
C ALA A 93 8.70 -4.42 6.01
N ALA A 94 9.82 -4.85 6.61
CA ALA A 94 9.85 -5.35 7.98
C ALA A 94 9.41 -4.30 9.02
N ALA A 95 9.82 -3.05 8.86
CA ALA A 95 9.42 -1.97 9.77
C ALA A 95 7.92 -1.65 9.69
N ILE A 96 7.32 -1.73 8.50
CA ILE A 96 5.88 -1.57 8.29
C ILE A 96 5.10 -2.77 8.88
N ALA A 97 5.56 -4.00 8.64
CA ALA A 97 4.98 -5.19 9.24
C ALA A 97 5.01 -5.14 10.78
N ALA A 98 6.15 -4.77 11.36
CA ALA A 98 6.31 -4.62 12.81
C ALA A 98 5.44 -3.50 13.42
N ALA A 99 5.05 -2.50 12.62
CA ALA A 99 4.09 -1.48 13.03
C ALA A 99 2.62 -1.96 13.00
N GLY A 100 2.38 -3.22 12.62
CA GLY A 100 1.03 -3.82 12.57
C GLY A 100 0.26 -3.47 11.29
N VAL A 101 0.95 -3.09 10.22
CA VAL A 101 0.35 -2.81 8.92
C VAL A 101 0.51 -4.03 8.00
N PRO A 102 -0.57 -4.52 7.36
CA PRO A 102 -0.48 -5.61 6.39
C PRO A 102 0.36 -5.23 5.18
N VAL A 103 1.49 -5.91 5.03
CA VAL A 103 2.43 -5.73 3.92
C VAL A 103 2.89 -7.08 3.40
N PHE A 104 2.80 -7.27 2.08
CA PHE A 104 3.19 -8.48 1.37
C PHE A 104 4.20 -8.07 0.31
N ALA A 105 5.48 -8.07 0.69
CA ALA A 105 6.55 -7.60 -0.19
C ALA A 105 7.91 -8.12 0.29
N TRP A 106 8.73 -8.59 -0.64
CA TRP A 106 10.16 -8.85 -0.43
C TRP A 106 10.96 -8.57 -1.71
N LYS A 107 12.27 -8.39 -1.56
CA LYS A 107 13.15 -8.25 -2.72
C LYS A 107 13.43 -9.61 -3.36
N GLY A 108 13.27 -9.69 -4.67
CA GLY A 108 13.53 -10.91 -5.44
C GLY A 108 12.34 -11.87 -5.47
N GLU A 109 11.13 -11.33 -5.45
CA GLU A 109 9.90 -12.09 -5.73
C GLU A 109 10.00 -12.80 -7.09
N THR A 110 9.38 -13.97 -7.20
CA THR A 110 8.97 -14.51 -8.51
C THR A 110 7.71 -13.81 -9.01
N GLU A 111 7.38 -13.97 -10.29
CA GLU A 111 6.10 -13.45 -10.83
C GLU A 111 4.88 -14.04 -10.12
N GLU A 112 4.92 -15.33 -9.76
CA GLU A 112 3.83 -15.98 -8.99
C GLU A 112 3.70 -15.40 -7.58
N GLU A 113 4.84 -15.08 -6.94
CA GLU A 113 4.87 -14.43 -5.63
C GLU A 113 4.36 -12.99 -5.70
N TYR A 114 4.71 -12.25 -6.76
CA TYR A 114 4.22 -10.91 -7.02
C TYR A 114 2.69 -10.87 -7.17
N GLU A 115 2.13 -11.71 -8.04
CA GLU A 115 0.68 -11.82 -8.21
C GLU A 115 -0.01 -12.22 -6.89
N TRP A 116 0.58 -13.16 -6.15
CA TRP A 116 0.08 -13.56 -4.84
C TRP A 116 0.08 -12.40 -3.83
N CYS A 117 1.13 -11.57 -3.83
CA CYS A 117 1.21 -10.38 -2.97
C CYS A 117 0.08 -9.38 -3.30
N LEU A 118 -0.17 -9.10 -4.59
CA LEU A 118 -1.29 -8.26 -5.03
C LEU A 118 -2.63 -8.83 -4.52
N GLU A 119 -2.85 -10.13 -4.67
CA GLU A 119 -4.06 -10.80 -4.19
C GLU A 119 -4.23 -10.68 -2.66
N GLN A 120 -3.15 -10.83 -1.88
CA GLN A 120 -3.22 -10.68 -0.42
C GLN A 120 -3.56 -9.26 0.04
N THR A 121 -3.22 -8.24 -0.74
CA THR A 121 -3.65 -6.87 -0.43
C THR A 121 -5.15 -6.66 -0.64
N CYS A 122 -5.74 -7.39 -1.60
CA CYS A 122 -7.18 -7.37 -1.87
C CYS A 122 -7.98 -8.19 -0.86
N LYS A 123 -7.35 -9.11 -0.13
CA LYS A 123 -8.02 -10.04 0.78
C LYS A 123 -7.67 -9.82 2.24
N LYS A 124 -8.60 -10.12 3.15
CA LYS A 124 -8.36 -10.23 4.58
C LYS A 124 -9.09 -11.47 5.10
N ASP A 125 -8.38 -12.30 5.87
CA ASP A 125 -8.92 -13.57 6.40
C ASP A 125 -9.50 -14.51 5.32
N GLY A 126 -8.93 -14.46 4.10
CA GLY A 126 -9.34 -15.27 2.95
C GLY A 126 -10.49 -14.69 2.11
N GLU A 127 -11.15 -13.64 2.59
CA GLU A 127 -12.27 -12.96 1.91
C GLU A 127 -11.82 -11.62 1.31
N LEU A 128 -12.56 -11.10 0.33
CA LEU A 128 -12.28 -9.76 -0.21
C LEU A 128 -12.42 -8.71 0.89
N TRP A 129 -11.38 -7.89 1.04
CA TRP A 129 -11.38 -6.80 2.00
C TRP A 129 -12.35 -5.70 1.52
N ASP A 130 -13.03 -5.04 2.45
CA ASP A 130 -14.03 -4.01 2.15
C ASP A 130 -13.40 -2.68 1.68
N ALA A 131 -12.34 -2.73 0.87
CA ALA A 131 -11.59 -1.56 0.41
C ALA A 131 -12.49 -0.52 -0.27
N ASN A 132 -12.11 0.75 -0.12
CA ASN A 132 -12.85 1.87 -0.71
C ASN A 132 -11.96 2.88 -1.44
N MET A 133 -10.65 2.63 -1.53
CA MET A 133 -9.68 3.46 -2.25
C MET A 133 -8.56 2.59 -2.81
N ILE A 134 -8.04 2.95 -3.98
CA ILE A 134 -6.84 2.36 -4.58
C ILE A 134 -5.74 3.42 -4.69
N LEU A 135 -4.51 3.06 -4.32
CA LEU A 135 -3.29 3.79 -4.65
C LEU A 135 -2.38 2.86 -5.45
N ASP A 136 -2.05 3.22 -6.69
CA ASP A 136 -1.38 2.34 -7.64
C ASP A 136 -0.19 3.04 -8.31
N ASP A 137 0.78 2.23 -8.73
CA ASP A 137 1.97 2.62 -9.48
C ASP A 137 2.15 1.60 -10.61
N GLY A 138 1.77 2.01 -11.82
CA GLY A 138 1.93 1.23 -13.04
C GLY A 138 0.64 0.57 -13.52
N GLY A 139 -0.39 0.45 -12.68
CA GLY A 139 -1.74 0.01 -13.03
C GLY A 139 -2.00 -1.49 -12.91
N ASP A 140 -1.08 -2.28 -12.35
CA ASP A 140 -1.25 -3.74 -12.23
C ASP A 140 -2.32 -4.12 -11.21
N LEU A 141 -2.33 -3.46 -10.04
CA LEU A 141 -3.35 -3.68 -9.02
C LEU A 141 -4.73 -3.26 -9.55
N THR A 142 -4.78 -2.11 -10.22
CA THR A 142 -6.01 -1.62 -10.86
C THR A 142 -6.55 -2.63 -11.86
N LEU A 143 -5.69 -3.18 -12.73
CA LEU A 143 -6.11 -4.15 -13.73
C LEU A 143 -6.59 -5.44 -13.07
N MET A 144 -5.86 -5.97 -12.09
CA MET A 144 -6.25 -7.16 -11.33
C MET A 144 -7.64 -7.00 -10.70
N ILE A 145 -7.91 -5.86 -10.06
CA ILE A 145 -9.22 -5.61 -9.44
C ILE A 145 -10.32 -5.51 -10.50
N HIS A 146 -10.07 -4.85 -11.64
CA HIS A 146 -11.07 -4.76 -12.72
C HIS A 146 -11.39 -6.11 -13.37
N GLU A 147 -10.41 -7.00 -13.49
CA GLU A 147 -10.57 -8.28 -14.19
C GLU A 147 -11.01 -9.41 -13.26
N GLN A 148 -10.47 -9.46 -12.04
CA GLN A 148 -10.62 -10.60 -11.13
C GLN A 148 -11.57 -10.32 -9.95
N PHE A 149 -11.64 -9.07 -9.48
CA PHE A 149 -12.45 -8.68 -8.32
C PHE A 149 -13.38 -7.48 -8.60
N PRO A 150 -14.14 -7.48 -9.73
CA PRO A 150 -14.91 -6.31 -10.16
C PRO A 150 -15.97 -5.87 -9.13
N GLU A 151 -16.43 -6.75 -8.25
CA GLU A 151 -17.35 -6.45 -7.16
C GLU A 151 -16.77 -5.46 -6.13
N MET A 152 -15.44 -5.40 -5.97
CA MET A 152 -14.80 -4.43 -5.07
C MET A 152 -15.03 -3.00 -5.56
N LEU A 153 -15.09 -2.80 -6.87
CA LEU A 153 -15.23 -1.49 -7.50
C LEU A 153 -16.58 -0.83 -7.23
N GLU A 154 -17.58 -1.58 -6.75
CA GLU A 154 -18.86 -1.00 -6.33
C GLU A 154 -18.75 -0.12 -5.08
N LYS A 155 -17.71 -0.35 -4.26
CA LYS A 155 -17.46 0.39 -3.01
C LYS A 155 -16.25 1.31 -3.08
N ILE A 156 -15.38 1.12 -4.07
CA ILE A 156 -14.20 1.95 -4.28
C ILE A 156 -14.62 3.33 -4.82
N HIS A 157 -14.08 4.39 -4.21
CA HIS A 157 -14.41 5.77 -4.53
C HIS A 157 -13.50 6.37 -5.60
N GLY A 158 -12.32 5.80 -5.82
CA GLY A 158 -11.39 6.26 -6.83
C GLY A 158 -10.00 5.61 -6.73
N ILE A 159 -9.18 5.95 -7.73
CA ILE A 159 -7.80 5.47 -7.90
C ILE A 159 -6.88 6.69 -7.94
N THR A 160 -5.79 6.65 -7.19
CA THR A 160 -4.66 7.59 -7.35
C THR A 160 -3.49 6.85 -7.97
N GLU A 161 -3.14 7.21 -9.21
CA GLU A 161 -2.08 6.56 -9.99
C GLU A 161 -0.81 7.43 -10.04
N GLU A 162 0.34 6.82 -9.81
CA GLU A 162 1.63 7.50 -9.67
C GLU A 162 2.34 7.72 -11.01
N THR A 163 2.30 6.73 -11.92
CA THR A 163 3.16 6.76 -13.12
C THR A 163 2.42 7.10 -14.41
N THR A 164 3.18 7.65 -15.37
CA THR A 164 2.71 7.87 -16.74
C THR A 164 2.18 6.60 -17.41
N THR A 165 2.78 5.43 -17.11
CA THR A 165 2.36 4.14 -17.67
C THR A 165 0.98 3.75 -17.17
N GLY A 166 0.76 3.80 -15.85
CA GLY A 166 -0.57 3.52 -15.29
C GLY A 166 -1.62 4.52 -15.75
N VAL A 167 -1.27 5.82 -15.86
CA VAL A 167 -2.18 6.84 -16.41
C VAL A 167 -2.57 6.51 -17.86
N HIS A 168 -1.65 6.05 -18.69
CA HIS A 168 -1.99 5.64 -20.07
C HIS A 168 -2.98 4.46 -20.07
N ARG A 169 -2.80 3.46 -19.20
CA ARG A 169 -3.74 2.33 -19.06
C ARG A 169 -5.12 2.81 -18.63
N LEU A 170 -5.20 3.68 -17.62
CA LEU A 170 -6.47 4.27 -17.16
C LEU A 170 -7.19 5.05 -18.28
N LEU A 171 -6.45 5.85 -19.06
CA LEU A 171 -7.02 6.60 -20.19
C LEU A 171 -7.55 5.67 -21.29
N ASP A 172 -6.88 4.54 -21.55
CA ASP A 172 -7.35 3.57 -22.53
C ASP A 172 -8.58 2.82 -22.03
N MET A 173 -8.63 2.44 -20.75
CA MET A 173 -9.82 1.87 -20.12
C MET A 173 -11.00 2.84 -20.18
N LEU A 174 -10.76 4.14 -19.92
CA LEU A 174 -11.79 5.17 -20.03
C LEU A 174 -12.34 5.29 -21.46
N LYS A 175 -11.47 5.32 -22.49
CA LYS A 175 -11.88 5.36 -23.90
C LYS A 175 -12.69 4.12 -24.30
N GLN A 176 -12.38 2.97 -23.72
CA GLN A 176 -13.07 1.70 -23.97
C GLN A 176 -14.36 1.55 -23.14
N GLY A 177 -14.60 2.45 -22.18
CA GLY A 177 -15.75 2.36 -21.27
C GLY A 177 -15.62 1.26 -20.22
N THR A 178 -14.40 0.80 -19.93
CA THR A 178 -14.11 -0.28 -18.97
C THR A 178 -13.62 0.23 -17.61
N LEU A 179 -13.20 1.49 -17.50
CA LEU A 179 -12.86 2.12 -16.22
C LEU A 179 -14.11 2.31 -15.35
N ARG A 180 -14.11 1.80 -14.11
CA ARG A 180 -15.30 1.75 -13.25
C ARG A 180 -15.38 2.84 -12.19
N VAL A 181 -14.24 3.45 -11.82
CA VAL A 181 -14.10 4.46 -10.75
C VAL A 181 -13.16 5.57 -11.17
#